data_AF-A0A381U4X8-F1
#
_entry.id   AF-A0A381U4X8-F1
#
_cell.length_a   1.000
_cell.length_b   1.000
_cell.length_c   1.000
_cell.angle_alpha   90.00
_cell.angle_beta   90.00
_cell.angle_gamma   90.00
#
_symmetry.space_group_name_H-M   'P 1'
#
loop_
_entity.id
_entity.type
_entity.pdbx_description
1 polymer ?
#
loop_
_entity_poly.entity_id
_entity_poly.type
_entity_poly.pdbx_seq_one_letter_code
_entity_poly.pdbx_strand_id
1 'polypeptide(L)'
;MFSVCLTASLQGYLRTSGRVFVDDGGAMVQLRGFGLGGWLVQEGYMWNTSGFYGSTSVIQQKIIELVGDSAASQFYNDYYLAYITETDVIQLSDWGFNCLRVPFHYKFFSPDTGVFVEDGFNILDPLLEWCSNNEIYLILDMHCAPGGQNRNDFSDGDGNEAGLWVREYNREWTVAIWKYIASHYSESQWIGGYDLINEPVLEGGFTSGNLRQFYIEIVDSIRSVDQNHIVFIEGNWYGNDFTSLT
;
A
#
# COMPACT_ATOMS: atom_id res chain seq x y z
N MET A 1 6.46 30.91 31.57
CA MET A 1 6.64 31.00 30.11
C MET A 1 5.81 29.88 29.52
N PHE A 2 4.58 30.17 29.09
CA PHE A 2 3.76 29.18 28.40
C PHE A 2 4.28 29.11 26.96
N SER A 3 4.89 27.98 26.58
CA SER A 3 5.27 27.72 25.20
C SER A 3 3.98 27.45 24.43
N VAL A 4 3.53 28.44 23.66
CA VAL A 4 2.49 28.22 22.65
C VAL A 4 3.16 27.38 21.56
N CYS A 5 2.90 26.09 21.56
CA CYS A 5 3.18 25.25 20.40
C CYS A 5 2.20 25.69 19.32
N LEU A 6 2.63 26.53 18.38
CA LEU A 6 1.91 26.68 17.13
C LEU A 6 1.95 25.32 16.45
N THR A 7 0.84 24.60 16.47
CA THR A 7 0.60 23.52 15.52
C THR A 7 0.49 24.19 14.15
N ALA A 8 1.56 24.11 13.35
CA ALA A 8 1.46 24.45 11.94
C ALA A 8 0.46 23.48 11.32
N SER A 9 -0.64 24.00 10.77
CA SER A 9 -1.56 23.22 9.92
C SER A 9 -0.75 22.67 8.74
N LEU A 10 -0.82 21.37 8.49
CA LEU A 10 -0.20 20.79 7.30
C LEU A 10 -0.88 21.39 6.07
N GLN A 11 -0.10 22.03 5.19
CA GLN A 11 -0.62 22.58 3.94
C GLN A 11 -0.04 21.83 2.74
N GLY A 12 -0.92 21.15 2.00
CA GLY A 12 -0.63 20.65 0.66
C GLY A 12 0.17 19.33 0.61
N TYR A 13 0.84 19.12 -0.52
CA TYR A 13 1.54 17.88 -0.82
C TYR A 13 2.67 17.61 0.17
N LEU A 14 2.83 16.35 0.56
CA LEU A 14 4.02 15.89 1.27
C LEU A 14 5.19 15.76 0.27
N ARG A 15 6.34 16.33 0.61
CA ARG A 15 7.55 16.32 -0.23
C ARG A 15 8.76 15.86 0.57
N THR A 16 9.87 15.64 -0.14
CA THR A 16 11.18 15.39 0.48
C THR A 16 12.12 16.58 0.24
N SER A 17 12.91 16.92 1.26
CA SER A 17 14.02 17.86 1.15
C SER A 17 15.27 17.18 1.74
N GLY A 18 16.08 16.58 0.87
CA GLY A 18 17.18 15.73 1.30
C GLY A 18 16.67 14.49 2.06
N ARG A 19 16.87 14.46 3.38
CA ARG A 19 16.52 13.32 4.25
C ARG A 19 15.31 13.56 5.16
N VAL A 20 14.59 14.67 4.96
CA VAL A 20 13.42 15.00 5.77
C VAL A 20 12.19 15.16 4.88
N PHE A 21 11.03 14.90 5.45
CA PHE A 21 9.77 15.27 4.82
C PHE A 21 9.47 16.74 5.11
N VAL A 22 8.86 17.40 4.14
CA VAL A 22 8.39 18.78 4.25
C VAL A 22 7.01 18.92 3.63
N ASP A 23 6.23 19.89 4.08
CA ASP A 23 4.99 20.31 3.41
C ASP A 23 5.29 21.24 2.22
N ASP A 24 4.25 21.71 1.50
CA ASP A 24 4.43 22.63 0.37
C ASP A 24 5.02 24.00 0.80
N GLY A 25 4.90 24.36 2.08
CA GLY A 25 5.52 25.54 2.67
C GLY A 25 7.01 25.37 3.02
N GLY A 26 7.54 24.15 2.90
CA GLY A 26 8.91 23.79 3.27
C GLY A 26 9.11 23.56 4.78
N ALA A 27 8.04 23.54 5.58
CA ALA A 27 8.14 23.21 6.99
C ALA A 27 8.36 21.72 7.17
N MET A 28 9.23 21.33 8.11
CA MET A 28 9.54 19.94 8.37
C MET A 28 8.32 19.18 8.89
N VAL A 29 8.03 18.02 8.29
CA VAL A 29 6.98 17.11 8.71
C VAL A 29 7.62 15.86 9.31
N GLN A 30 7.30 15.57 10.56
CA GLN A 30 7.59 14.28 11.18
C GLN A 30 6.35 13.41 11.03
N LEU A 31 6.44 12.34 10.23
CA LEU A 31 5.37 11.37 10.11
C LEU A 31 5.27 10.54 11.40
N ARG A 32 4.05 10.42 11.92
CA ARG A 32 3.61 9.57 13.01
C ARG A 32 2.53 8.68 12.41
N GLY A 33 2.96 7.50 11.97
CA GLY A 33 2.17 6.60 11.14
C GLY A 33 1.39 5.57 11.93
N PHE A 34 0.22 5.18 11.42
CA PHE A 34 -0.53 4.00 11.82
C PHE A 34 -0.79 3.11 10.59
N GLY A 35 -0.56 1.80 10.70
CA GLY A 35 -0.75 0.87 9.59
C GLY A 35 -2.12 0.19 9.65
N LEU A 36 -2.84 0.14 8.53
CA LEU A 36 -4.13 -0.55 8.41
C LEU A 36 -3.97 -2.04 8.06
N GLY A 37 -3.12 -2.74 8.79
CA GLY A 37 -2.78 -4.14 8.56
C GLY A 37 -3.98 -5.08 8.78
N GLY A 38 -4.11 -6.12 7.97
CA GLY A 38 -5.24 -7.05 8.05
C GLY A 38 -6.49 -6.62 7.27
N TRP A 39 -6.58 -5.37 6.78
CA TRP A 39 -7.75 -4.84 6.06
C TRP A 39 -7.83 -5.35 4.61
N LEU A 40 -7.20 -4.64 3.67
CA LEU A 40 -7.20 -5.01 2.25
C LEU A 40 -6.18 -6.11 1.92
N VAL A 41 -5.42 -6.54 2.92
CA VAL A 41 -4.63 -7.77 2.92
C VAL A 41 -4.83 -8.44 4.27
N GLN A 42 -5.47 -9.60 4.28
CA GLN A 42 -5.64 -10.41 5.48
C GLN A 42 -4.40 -11.27 5.70
N GLU A 43 -3.82 -11.16 6.88
CA GLU A 43 -2.63 -11.90 7.31
C GLU A 43 -2.99 -12.87 8.44
N GLY A 44 -2.54 -14.13 8.33
CA GLY A 44 -2.95 -15.20 9.23
C GLY A 44 -2.67 -14.94 10.70
N TYR A 45 -1.55 -14.31 11.04
CA TYR A 45 -1.22 -14.02 12.44
C TYR A 45 -2.14 -12.96 13.05
N MET A 46 -2.60 -11.97 12.27
CA MET A 46 -3.55 -10.95 12.74
C MET A 46 -4.95 -11.53 12.92
N TRP A 47 -5.32 -12.47 12.04
CA TRP A 47 -6.58 -13.20 12.08
C TRP A 47 -6.57 -14.40 13.01
N ASN A 48 -5.43 -14.68 13.66
CA ASN A 48 -5.20 -15.84 14.51
C ASN A 48 -5.67 -17.15 13.85
N THR A 49 -5.38 -17.30 12.55
CA THR A 49 -5.75 -18.49 11.80
C THR A 49 -4.88 -19.67 12.26
N SER A 50 -5.48 -20.86 12.30
CA SER A 50 -4.77 -22.09 12.63
C SER A 50 -5.27 -23.24 11.76
N GLY A 51 -4.37 -24.17 11.44
CA GLY A 51 -4.70 -25.36 10.65
C GLY A 51 -4.69 -25.17 9.13
N PHE A 52 -4.31 -24.00 8.61
CA PHE A 52 -4.08 -23.76 7.18
C PHE A 52 -3.09 -22.60 6.97
N TYR A 53 -2.62 -22.43 5.74
CA TYR A 53 -1.66 -21.38 5.37
C TYR A 53 -2.34 -20.00 5.35
N GLY A 54 -1.80 -19.03 6.08
CA GLY A 54 -2.49 -17.80 6.47
C GLY A 54 -2.55 -16.68 5.43
N SER A 55 -2.54 -16.98 4.13
CA SER A 55 -2.58 -15.95 3.09
C SER A 55 -3.98 -15.41 2.84
N THR A 56 -4.09 -14.20 2.27
CA THR A 56 -5.38 -13.57 1.98
C THR A 56 -6.28 -14.46 1.11
N SER A 57 -5.78 -15.01 0.00
CA SER A 57 -6.57 -15.88 -0.88
C SER A 57 -7.01 -17.16 -0.18
N VAL A 58 -6.16 -17.75 0.67
CA VAL A 58 -6.53 -18.97 1.41
C VAL A 58 -7.56 -18.66 2.49
N ILE A 59 -7.43 -17.56 3.22
CA ILE A 59 -8.43 -17.11 4.21
C ILE A 59 -9.78 -16.89 3.52
N GLN A 60 -9.80 -16.18 2.39
CA GLN A 60 -11.00 -15.95 1.60
C GLN A 60 -11.66 -17.26 1.14
N GLN A 61 -10.85 -18.19 0.63
CA GLN A 61 -11.36 -19.49 0.22
C GLN A 61 -11.95 -20.28 1.40
N LYS A 62 -11.35 -20.21 2.59
CA LYS A 62 -11.87 -20.86 3.80
C LYS A 62 -13.21 -20.27 4.26
N ILE A 63 -13.39 -18.96 4.11
CA ILE A 63 -14.67 -18.30 4.40
C ILE A 63 -15.72 -18.74 3.39
N ILE A 64 -15.40 -18.75 2.09
CA ILE A 64 -16.30 -19.24 1.03
C ILE A 64 -16.72 -20.70 1.27
N GLU A 65 -15.77 -21.57 1.61
CA GLU A 65 -16.05 -22.99 1.93
C GLU A 65 -16.99 -23.14 3.14
N LEU A 66 -16.91 -22.23 4.11
CA LEU A 66 -17.70 -22.28 5.33
C LEU A 66 -19.13 -21.76 5.14
N VAL A 67 -19.30 -20.63 4.45
CA VAL A 67 -20.59 -19.91 4.39
C VAL A 67 -21.23 -19.86 2.99
N GLY A 68 -20.50 -20.27 1.94
CA GLY A 68 -20.91 -20.16 0.55
C GLY A 68 -20.69 -18.76 -0.04
N ASP A 69 -20.66 -18.67 -1.38
CA ASP A 69 -20.26 -17.47 -2.12
C ASP A 69 -21.08 -16.21 -1.74
N SER A 70 -22.41 -16.33 -1.67
CA SER A 70 -23.28 -15.18 -1.39
C SER A 70 -23.02 -14.58 0.00
N ALA A 71 -22.89 -15.43 1.02
CA ALA A 71 -22.62 -14.98 2.37
C ALA A 71 -21.17 -14.48 2.53
N ALA A 72 -20.21 -15.08 1.82
CA ALA A 72 -18.82 -14.61 1.80
C ALA A 72 -18.71 -13.22 1.16
N SER A 73 -19.38 -12.99 0.02
CA SER A 73 -19.42 -11.68 -0.63
C SER A 73 -20.04 -10.61 0.27
N GLN A 74 -21.15 -10.93 0.95
CA GLN A 74 -21.75 -10.00 1.93
C GLN A 74 -20.79 -9.74 3.10
N PHE A 75 -20.15 -10.78 3.64
CA PHE A 75 -19.16 -10.64 4.70
C PHE A 75 -18.03 -9.71 4.30
N TYR A 76 -17.45 -9.86 3.12
CA TYR A 76 -16.34 -9.03 2.66
C TYR A 76 -16.78 -7.58 2.39
N ASN A 77 -17.96 -7.37 1.83
CA ASN A 77 -18.52 -6.03 1.69
C ASN A 77 -18.64 -5.34 3.06
N ASP A 78 -19.24 -6.02 4.05
CA ASP A 78 -19.42 -5.46 5.39
C ASP A 78 -18.09 -5.28 6.11
N TYR A 79 -17.16 -6.22 5.94
CA TYR A 79 -15.81 -6.15 6.49
C TYR A 79 -15.05 -4.93 5.98
N TYR A 80 -15.01 -4.70 4.67
CA TYR A 80 -14.27 -3.57 4.11
C TYR A 80 -14.87 -2.23 4.53
N LEU A 81 -16.20 -2.14 4.63
CA LEU A 81 -16.90 -0.92 5.05
C LEU A 81 -16.80 -0.64 6.56
N ALA A 82 -16.63 -1.67 7.39
CA ALA A 82 -16.63 -1.53 8.84
C ALA A 82 -15.23 -1.54 9.47
N TYR A 83 -14.20 -1.97 8.76
CA TYR A 83 -12.84 -2.11 9.31
C TYR A 83 -12.28 -0.76 9.81
N ILE A 84 -12.44 0.30 9.01
CA ILE A 84 -12.08 1.66 9.37
C ILE A 84 -13.18 2.61 8.92
N THR A 85 -13.54 3.54 9.80
CA THR A 85 -14.57 4.56 9.55
C THR A 85 -14.01 5.96 9.79
N GLU A 86 -14.78 6.99 9.41
CA GLU A 86 -14.43 8.38 9.72
C GLU A 86 -14.16 8.61 11.21
N THR A 87 -14.91 7.92 12.09
CA THR A 87 -14.75 8.04 13.55
C THR A 87 -13.36 7.59 13.99
N ASP A 88 -12.83 6.52 13.39
CA ASP A 88 -11.49 6.01 13.68
C ASP A 88 -10.41 6.98 13.19
N VAL A 89 -10.59 7.58 12.01
CA VAL A 89 -9.66 8.57 11.43
C VAL A 89 -9.60 9.84 12.30
N ILE A 90 -10.76 10.36 12.74
CA ILE A 90 -10.83 11.48 13.70
C ILE A 90 -10.08 11.11 14.99
N GLN A 91 -10.33 9.90 15.52
CA GLN A 91 -9.70 9.46 16.76
C GLN A 91 -8.18 9.33 16.64
N LEU A 92 -7.69 8.83 15.50
CA LEU A 92 -6.25 8.74 15.20
C LEU A 92 -5.61 10.13 15.09
N SER A 93 -6.30 11.10 14.46
CA SER A 93 -5.85 12.49 14.42
C SER A 93 -5.77 13.11 15.83
N ASP A 94 -6.80 12.90 16.67
CA ASP A 94 -6.82 13.35 18.06
C ASP A 94 -5.69 12.74 18.91
N TRP A 95 -5.27 11.51 18.61
CA TRP A 95 -4.11 10.87 19.24
C TRP A 95 -2.77 11.36 18.70
N GLY A 96 -2.79 12.19 17.66
CA GLY A 96 -1.63 12.84 17.07
C GLY A 96 -1.00 12.08 15.91
N PHE A 97 -1.62 11.03 15.38
CA PHE A 97 -1.20 10.43 14.11
C PHE A 97 -1.47 11.40 12.97
N ASN A 98 -0.56 11.46 12.00
CA ASN A 98 -0.69 12.33 10.80
C ASN A 98 -0.42 11.57 9.51
N CYS A 99 -0.39 10.24 9.57
CA CYS A 99 -0.15 9.39 8.42
C CYS A 99 -0.81 8.02 8.65
N LEU A 100 -1.52 7.52 7.64
CA LEU A 100 -1.97 6.13 7.56
C LEU A 100 -1.25 5.43 6.41
N ARG A 101 -0.72 4.23 6.64
CA ARG A 101 -0.21 3.34 5.58
C ARG A 101 -1.25 2.27 5.32
N VAL A 102 -1.65 2.09 4.07
CA VAL A 102 -2.68 1.14 3.65
C VAL A 102 -2.07 0.04 2.80
N PRO A 103 -1.79 -1.13 3.39
CA PRO A 103 -1.49 -2.34 2.64
C PRO A 103 -2.67 -2.73 1.76
N PHE A 104 -2.45 -2.91 0.46
CA PHE A 104 -3.48 -3.38 -0.46
C PHE A 104 -3.00 -4.53 -1.34
N HIS A 105 -3.94 -5.37 -1.75
CA HIS A 105 -3.72 -6.38 -2.77
C HIS A 105 -3.96 -5.80 -4.16
N TYR A 106 -3.05 -6.03 -5.12
CA TYR A 106 -3.20 -5.52 -6.50
C TYR A 106 -4.55 -5.84 -7.19
N LYS A 107 -5.22 -6.92 -6.78
CA LYS A 107 -6.48 -7.41 -7.37
C LYS A 107 -7.65 -6.42 -7.18
N PHE A 108 -7.57 -5.51 -6.20
CA PHE A 108 -8.56 -4.43 -6.06
C PHE A 108 -8.54 -3.44 -7.23
N PHE A 109 -7.45 -3.37 -7.99
CA PHE A 109 -7.31 -2.47 -9.13
C PHE A 109 -7.25 -3.22 -10.45
N SER A 110 -6.72 -4.44 -10.43
CA SER A 110 -6.58 -5.27 -11.61
C SER A 110 -6.63 -6.75 -11.23
N PRO A 111 -7.81 -7.38 -11.20
CA PRO A 111 -7.95 -8.79 -10.82
C PRO A 111 -7.35 -9.74 -11.84
N ASP A 112 -7.38 -9.35 -13.13
CA ASP A 112 -6.84 -10.11 -14.26
C ASP A 112 -5.97 -9.22 -15.16
N THR A 113 -4.97 -9.81 -15.82
CA THR A 113 -4.01 -9.06 -16.64
C THR A 113 -4.73 -8.30 -17.75
N GLY A 114 -4.53 -6.99 -17.80
CA GLY A 114 -5.18 -6.10 -18.78
C GLY A 114 -6.61 -5.69 -18.42
N VAL A 115 -7.14 -6.13 -17.27
CA VAL A 115 -8.44 -5.70 -16.74
C VAL A 115 -8.19 -4.71 -15.61
N PHE A 116 -8.73 -3.49 -15.73
CA PHE A 116 -8.65 -2.48 -14.67
C PHE A 116 -10.05 -2.17 -14.15
N VAL A 117 -10.18 -2.10 -12.83
CA VAL A 117 -11.44 -1.89 -12.12
C VAL A 117 -11.30 -0.83 -11.03
N GLU A 118 -12.42 -0.24 -10.62
CA GLU A 118 -12.45 0.87 -9.65
C GLU A 118 -12.68 0.40 -8.20
N ASP A 119 -12.74 -0.92 -7.95
CA ASP A 119 -13.08 -1.48 -6.63
C ASP A 119 -12.17 -0.93 -5.52
N GLY A 120 -10.85 -0.84 -5.77
CA GLY A 120 -9.90 -0.23 -4.84
C GLY A 120 -10.17 1.25 -4.58
N PHE A 121 -10.51 2.03 -5.61
CA PHE A 121 -10.83 3.46 -5.46
C PHE A 121 -12.13 3.67 -4.69
N ASN A 122 -13.16 2.83 -4.94
CA ASN A 122 -14.43 2.88 -4.21
C ASN A 122 -14.27 2.68 -2.70
N ILE A 123 -13.22 1.97 -2.27
CA ILE A 123 -12.88 1.76 -0.86
C ILE A 123 -11.97 2.86 -0.32
N LEU A 124 -10.97 3.29 -1.10
CA LEU A 124 -9.93 4.20 -0.63
C LEU A 124 -10.31 5.69 -0.71
N ASP A 125 -11.18 6.08 -1.65
CA ASP A 125 -11.55 7.49 -1.84
C ASP A 125 -12.31 8.06 -0.61
N PRO A 126 -13.27 7.35 0.01
CA PRO A 126 -13.86 7.79 1.28
C PRO A 126 -12.82 7.91 2.40
N LEU A 127 -11.89 6.96 2.51
CA LEU A 127 -10.81 7.03 3.50
C LEU A 127 -9.91 8.24 3.26
N LEU A 128 -9.57 8.53 2.01
CA LEU A 128 -8.77 9.69 1.63
C LEU A 128 -9.49 11.00 1.95
N GLU A 129 -10.80 11.08 1.75
CA GLU A 129 -11.62 12.23 2.15
C GLU A 129 -11.56 12.46 3.66
N TRP A 130 -11.74 11.41 4.48
CA TRP A 130 -11.61 11.51 5.93
C TRP A 130 -10.20 11.92 6.35
N CYS A 131 -9.18 11.36 5.72
CA CYS A 131 -7.78 11.71 5.97
C CYS A 131 -7.52 13.20 5.65
N SER A 132 -8.02 13.67 4.50
CA SER A 132 -7.94 15.08 4.09
C SER A 132 -8.61 16.02 5.11
N ASN A 133 -9.79 15.67 5.60
CA ASN A 133 -10.52 16.47 6.58
C ASN A 133 -9.84 16.53 7.96
N ASN A 134 -8.93 15.62 8.25
CA ASN A 134 -8.27 15.46 9.55
C ASN A 134 -6.75 15.68 9.50
N GLU A 135 -6.24 16.26 8.41
CA GLU A 135 -4.82 16.53 8.17
C GLU A 135 -3.90 15.28 8.29
N ILE A 136 -4.37 14.15 7.78
CA ILE A 136 -3.66 12.87 7.76
C ILE A 136 -3.23 12.55 6.33
N TYR A 137 -1.95 12.22 6.12
CA TYR A 137 -1.50 11.70 4.84
C TYR A 137 -1.84 10.22 4.67
N LEU A 138 -2.24 9.81 3.48
CA LEU A 138 -2.48 8.42 3.12
C LEU A 138 -1.33 7.89 2.25
N ILE A 139 -0.62 6.87 2.72
CA ILE A 139 0.42 6.17 1.96
C ILE A 139 -0.18 4.87 1.44
N LEU A 140 -0.18 4.69 0.12
CA LEU A 140 -0.67 3.48 -0.52
C LEU A 140 0.47 2.49 -0.66
N ASP A 141 0.30 1.27 -0.15
CA ASP A 141 1.31 0.22 -0.13
C ASP A 141 0.84 -0.99 -0.93
N MET A 142 1.50 -1.27 -2.06
CA MET A 142 1.25 -2.50 -2.80
C MET A 142 1.88 -3.67 -2.06
N HIS A 143 1.08 -4.22 -1.16
CA HIS A 143 1.51 -5.23 -0.20
C HIS A 143 1.44 -6.64 -0.78
N CYS A 144 0.55 -6.88 -1.73
CA CYS A 144 0.59 -8.06 -2.60
C CYS A 144 0.70 -7.59 -4.05
N ALA A 145 1.88 -7.78 -4.65
CA ALA A 145 2.11 -7.52 -6.08
C ALA A 145 1.70 -8.74 -6.93
N PRO A 146 1.45 -8.57 -8.25
CA PRO A 146 1.23 -9.68 -9.18
C PRO A 146 2.25 -10.82 -9.01
N GLY A 147 1.76 -12.02 -8.69
CA GLY A 147 2.58 -13.21 -8.49
C GLY A 147 3.33 -13.31 -7.16
N GLY A 148 3.20 -12.34 -6.25
CA GLY A 148 3.91 -12.31 -4.96
C GLY A 148 5.37 -11.90 -5.10
N GLN A 149 5.76 -10.86 -4.37
CA GLN A 149 7.12 -10.32 -4.33
C GLN A 149 8.07 -11.06 -3.37
N ASN A 150 7.50 -11.94 -2.54
CA ASN A 150 8.22 -12.92 -1.74
C ASN A 150 7.33 -14.19 -1.66
N ARG A 151 7.76 -15.20 -0.91
CA ARG A 151 7.04 -16.49 -0.82
C ARG A 151 6.03 -16.53 0.32
N ASN A 152 5.98 -15.50 1.16
CA ASN A 152 5.26 -15.53 2.42
C ASN A 152 3.75 -15.28 2.23
N ASP A 153 3.00 -15.58 3.27
CA ASP A 153 1.54 -15.47 3.32
C ASP A 153 1.06 -14.02 3.23
N PHE A 154 1.80 -13.08 3.82
CA PHE A 154 1.48 -11.66 3.79
C PHE A 154 1.69 -11.00 2.42
N SER A 155 2.39 -11.63 1.47
CA SER A 155 2.40 -11.20 0.06
C SER A 155 1.39 -11.97 -0.82
N ASP A 156 0.48 -12.74 -0.20
CA ASP A 156 -0.36 -13.76 -0.83
C ASP A 156 0.42 -14.81 -1.64
N GLY A 157 1.69 -15.06 -1.27
CA GLY A 157 2.55 -16.07 -1.89
C GLY A 157 2.24 -17.47 -1.37
N ASP A 158 2.49 -18.51 -2.16
CA ASP A 158 2.10 -19.90 -1.84
C ASP A 158 3.17 -20.72 -1.10
N GLY A 159 4.27 -20.07 -0.67
CA GLY A 159 5.42 -20.71 -0.04
C GLY A 159 6.45 -21.30 -1.03
N ASN A 160 6.15 -21.38 -2.32
CA ASN A 160 6.99 -22.08 -3.29
C ASN A 160 7.90 -21.13 -4.09
N GLU A 161 7.32 -20.11 -4.72
CA GLU A 161 8.02 -19.20 -5.66
C GLU A 161 7.48 -17.78 -5.53
N ALA A 162 8.38 -16.78 -5.52
CA ALA A 162 7.99 -15.38 -5.68
C ALA A 162 7.85 -15.04 -7.18
N GLY A 163 6.63 -15.25 -7.69
CA GLY A 163 6.29 -15.19 -9.11
C GLY A 163 6.50 -13.82 -9.74
N LEU A 164 6.56 -12.75 -8.97
CA LEU A 164 6.92 -11.41 -9.45
C LEU A 164 8.30 -11.39 -10.14
N TRP A 165 9.26 -12.13 -9.59
CA TRP A 165 10.62 -12.18 -10.13
C TRP A 165 10.72 -13.13 -11.31
N VAL A 166 10.07 -14.29 -11.23
CA VAL A 166 10.25 -15.34 -12.24
C VAL A 166 9.50 -15.03 -13.54
N ARG A 167 8.42 -14.24 -13.49
CA ARG A 167 7.58 -13.97 -14.67
C ARG A 167 7.57 -12.50 -15.04
N GLU A 168 8.05 -12.19 -16.25
CA GLU A 168 8.12 -10.83 -16.77
C GLU A 168 6.76 -10.13 -16.83
N TYR A 169 5.71 -10.84 -17.26
CA TYR A 169 4.37 -10.25 -17.33
C TYR A 169 3.87 -9.78 -15.95
N ASN A 170 4.29 -10.39 -14.83
CA ASN A 170 3.91 -9.92 -13.49
C ASN A 170 4.52 -8.54 -13.19
N ARG A 171 5.75 -8.31 -13.64
CA ARG A 171 6.42 -7.00 -13.52
C ARG A 171 5.76 -5.95 -14.38
N GLU A 172 5.50 -6.26 -15.66
CA GLU A 172 4.79 -5.36 -16.57
C GLU A 172 3.41 -5.00 -16.02
N TRP A 173 2.71 -5.98 -15.46
CA TRP A 173 1.40 -5.78 -14.85
C TRP A 173 1.48 -4.88 -13.61
N THR A 174 2.47 -5.07 -12.74
CA THR A 174 2.75 -4.20 -11.60
C THR A 174 2.95 -2.74 -12.04
N VAL A 175 3.78 -2.52 -13.08
CA VAL A 175 4.06 -1.19 -13.65
C VAL A 175 2.78 -0.53 -14.18
N ALA A 176 1.90 -1.31 -14.82
CA ALA A 176 0.64 -0.82 -15.35
C ALA A 176 -0.37 -0.47 -14.24
N ILE A 177 -0.44 -1.27 -13.17
CA ILE A 177 -1.30 -0.99 -12.01
C ILE A 177 -0.85 0.29 -11.30
N TRP A 178 0.44 0.47 -11.08
CA TRP A 178 0.94 1.70 -10.46
C TRP A 178 0.63 2.95 -11.29
N LYS A 179 0.71 2.86 -12.63
CA LYS A 179 0.27 3.95 -13.51
C LYS A 179 -1.21 4.27 -13.34
N TYR A 180 -2.05 3.23 -13.24
CA TYR A 180 -3.50 3.38 -13.08
C TYR A 180 -3.83 4.06 -11.75
N ILE A 181 -3.22 3.61 -10.64
CA ILE A 181 -3.38 4.22 -9.31
C ILE A 181 -2.87 5.67 -9.31
N ALA A 182 -1.65 5.91 -9.80
CA ALA A 182 -1.07 7.24 -9.83
C ALA A 182 -1.86 8.22 -10.72
N SER A 183 -2.44 7.75 -11.81
CA SER A 183 -3.28 8.59 -12.67
C SER A 183 -4.57 9.03 -11.99
N HIS A 184 -5.14 8.21 -11.11
CA HIS A 184 -6.35 8.56 -10.35
C HIS A 184 -6.04 9.59 -9.27
N TYR A 185 -4.90 9.40 -8.58
CA TYR A 185 -4.53 10.19 -7.42
C TYR A 185 -3.58 11.35 -7.70
N SER A 186 -3.22 11.65 -8.95
CA SER A 186 -2.13 12.58 -9.29
C SER A 186 -2.29 14.00 -8.71
N GLU A 187 -3.53 14.43 -8.49
CA GLU A 187 -3.86 15.76 -7.93
C GLU A 187 -4.31 15.71 -6.46
N SER A 188 -4.26 14.54 -5.81
CA SER A 188 -4.77 14.31 -4.46
C SER A 188 -3.73 14.66 -3.40
N GLN A 189 -3.71 15.92 -2.93
CA GLN A 189 -2.71 16.45 -1.99
C GLN A 189 -2.44 15.62 -0.72
N TRP A 190 -3.46 14.91 -0.22
CA TRP A 190 -3.37 14.09 0.99
C TRP A 190 -2.89 12.66 0.75
N ILE A 191 -2.61 12.28 -0.49
CA ILE A 191 -1.77 11.12 -0.75
C ILE A 191 -0.34 11.51 -0.37
N GLY A 192 0.20 10.86 0.66
CA GLY A 192 1.57 11.08 1.12
C GLY A 192 2.61 10.45 0.18
N GLY A 193 2.21 9.42 -0.55
CA GLY A 193 3.04 8.76 -1.54
C GLY A 193 2.68 7.29 -1.78
N TYR A 194 3.52 6.65 -2.59
CA TYR A 194 3.35 5.29 -3.08
C TYR A 194 4.49 4.42 -2.60
N ASP A 195 4.19 3.42 -1.79
CA ASP A 195 5.11 2.38 -1.37
C ASP A 195 5.02 1.21 -2.34
N LEU A 196 6.02 1.11 -3.22
CA LEU A 196 5.86 0.44 -4.51
C LEU A 196 5.70 -1.07 -4.40
N ILE A 197 6.47 -1.69 -3.50
CA ILE A 197 6.54 -3.14 -3.32
C ILE A 197 6.96 -3.38 -1.87
N ASN A 198 6.06 -3.93 -1.06
CA ASN A 198 6.35 -4.30 0.34
C ASN A 198 7.31 -5.50 0.44
N GLU A 199 8.37 -5.38 1.22
CA GLU A 199 9.24 -6.48 1.65
C GLU A 199 9.65 -7.47 0.54
N PRO A 200 10.27 -7.01 -0.57
CA PRO A 200 10.67 -7.90 -1.64
C PRO A 200 11.75 -8.88 -1.17
N VAL A 201 11.66 -10.13 -1.65
CA VAL A 201 12.70 -11.15 -1.51
C VAL A 201 12.97 -11.75 -2.88
N LEU A 202 14.13 -11.40 -3.43
CA LEU A 202 14.53 -11.82 -4.78
C LEU A 202 14.74 -13.34 -4.87
N GLU A 203 14.26 -13.92 -5.97
CA GLU A 203 14.53 -15.31 -6.31
C GLU A 203 15.97 -15.54 -6.79
N GLY A 204 16.41 -16.80 -6.78
CA GLY A 204 17.73 -17.18 -7.28
C GLY A 204 17.96 -16.70 -8.72
N GLY A 205 19.10 -16.03 -8.95
CA GLY A 205 19.45 -15.45 -10.25
C GLY A 205 19.06 -13.98 -10.41
N PHE A 206 18.29 -13.41 -9.48
CA PHE A 206 18.04 -11.97 -9.41
C PHE A 206 19.01 -11.29 -8.43
N THR A 207 19.31 -10.03 -8.71
CA THR A 207 20.21 -9.19 -7.92
C THR A 207 19.53 -7.88 -7.56
N SER A 208 20.06 -7.14 -6.60
CA SER A 208 19.59 -5.79 -6.28
C SER A 208 19.65 -4.84 -7.49
N GLY A 209 20.51 -5.11 -8.48
CA GLY A 209 20.50 -4.39 -9.75
C GLY A 209 19.22 -4.61 -10.57
N ASN A 210 18.67 -5.83 -10.55
CA ASN A 210 17.37 -6.13 -11.17
C ASN A 210 16.23 -5.45 -10.40
N LEU A 211 16.29 -5.45 -9.07
CA LEU A 211 15.32 -4.73 -8.23
C LEU A 211 15.32 -3.23 -8.52
N ARG A 212 16.50 -2.61 -8.56
CA ARG A 212 16.67 -1.18 -8.91
C ARG A 212 16.09 -0.86 -10.28
N GLN A 213 16.40 -1.68 -11.29
CA GLN A 213 15.89 -1.48 -12.65
C GLN A 213 14.36 -1.55 -12.68
N PHE A 214 13.77 -2.50 -11.94
CA PHE A 214 12.33 -2.62 -11.84
C PHE A 214 11.68 -1.42 -11.12
N TYR A 215 12.28 -0.91 -10.05
CA TYR A 215 11.81 0.33 -9.42
C TYR A 215 11.86 1.52 -10.37
N ILE A 216 12.91 1.64 -11.20
CA ILE A 216 12.99 2.70 -12.21
C ILE A 216 11.82 2.59 -13.20
N GLU A 217 11.49 1.39 -13.67
CA GLU A 217 10.36 1.18 -14.60
C GLU A 217 9.02 1.59 -13.98
N ILE A 218 8.79 1.23 -12.71
CA ILE A 218 7.57 1.63 -11.98
C ILE A 218 7.54 3.15 -11.82
N VAL A 219 8.65 3.77 -11.39
CA VAL A 219 8.76 5.22 -11.19
C VAL A 219 8.55 5.97 -12.50
N ASP A 220 9.19 5.58 -13.59
CA ASP A 220 9.03 6.22 -14.90
C ASP A 220 7.57 6.16 -15.37
N SER A 221 6.89 5.04 -15.11
CA SER A 221 5.47 4.87 -15.41
C SER A 221 4.59 5.79 -14.58
N ILE A 222 4.81 5.88 -13.26
CA ILE A 222 4.13 6.83 -12.37
C ILE A 222 4.40 8.27 -12.81
N ARG A 223 5.66 8.63 -13.09
CA ARG A 223 6.07 9.96 -13.55
C ARG A 223 5.59 10.29 -14.95
N SER A 224 4.97 9.36 -15.68
CA SER A 224 4.26 9.72 -16.91
C SER A 224 2.90 10.39 -16.65
N VAL A 225 2.36 10.27 -15.43
CA VAL A 225 1.02 10.77 -15.04
C VAL A 225 1.00 11.58 -13.74
N ASP A 226 1.99 11.43 -12.85
CA ASP A 226 2.02 12.08 -11.55
C ASP A 226 3.43 12.60 -11.19
N GLN A 227 3.55 13.93 -11.02
CA GLN A 227 4.80 14.62 -10.64
C GLN A 227 4.86 15.00 -9.15
N ASN A 228 3.81 14.76 -8.39
CA ASN A 228 3.61 15.37 -7.08
C ASN A 228 4.02 14.45 -5.93
N HIS A 229 3.61 13.19 -5.96
CA HIS A 229 3.70 12.31 -4.79
C HIS A 229 5.06 11.67 -4.59
N ILE A 230 5.43 11.42 -3.33
CA ILE A 230 6.65 10.68 -2.97
C ILE A 230 6.54 9.23 -3.43
N VAL A 231 7.66 8.67 -3.86
CA VAL A 231 7.78 7.22 -4.07
C VAL A 231 8.65 6.66 -2.95
N PHE A 232 8.14 5.67 -2.24
CA PHE A 232 8.87 4.88 -1.26
C PHE A 232 9.30 3.56 -1.92
N ILE A 233 10.55 3.18 -1.67
CA ILE A 233 11.13 1.93 -2.16
C ILE A 233 11.65 1.14 -0.95
N GLU A 234 11.47 -0.17 -0.99
CA GLU A 234 11.97 -1.07 0.04
C GLU A 234 13.20 -1.84 -0.43
N GLY A 235 14.04 -2.22 0.53
CA GLY A 235 15.20 -3.06 0.28
C GLY A 235 14.83 -4.51 -0.03
N ASN A 236 15.75 -5.26 -0.63
CA ASN A 236 15.65 -6.71 -0.67
C ASN A 236 15.69 -7.30 0.76
N TRP A 237 15.41 -8.59 0.91
CA TRP A 237 15.40 -9.29 2.20
C TRP A 237 14.45 -8.65 3.21
N TYR A 238 13.18 -8.54 2.83
CA TYR A 238 12.11 -7.98 3.67
C TYR A 238 12.38 -6.51 4.05
N GLY A 239 12.80 -5.70 3.09
CA GLY A 239 13.07 -4.28 3.34
C GLY A 239 14.41 -3.98 4.04
N ASN A 240 15.26 -4.99 4.30
CA ASN A 240 16.47 -4.81 5.13
C ASN A 240 17.77 -4.55 4.34
N ASP A 241 17.81 -4.82 3.03
CA ASP A 241 19.01 -4.69 2.21
C ASP A 241 18.82 -3.69 1.06
N PHE A 242 19.40 -2.50 1.23
CA PHE A 242 19.38 -1.41 0.24
C PHE A 242 20.63 -1.39 -0.66
N THR A 243 21.47 -2.42 -0.59
CA THR A 243 22.70 -2.48 -1.38
C THR A 243 22.39 -2.33 -2.86
N SER A 244 23.09 -1.41 -3.54
CA SER A 244 22.93 -1.15 -4.98
C SER A 244 21.55 -0.63 -5.41
N LEU A 245 20.74 -0.06 -4.50
CA LEU A 245 19.47 0.61 -4.83
C LEU A 245 19.56 2.13 -4.99
N THR A 246 20.68 2.75 -4.59
CA THR A 246 20.92 4.21 -4.70
C THR A 246 21.98 4.54 -5.74
#